data_AF-A0A2B7X558-F1
#
_entry.id   AF-A0A2B7X558-F1
#
_cell.length_a   1.000
_cell.length_b   1.000
_cell.length_c   1.000
_cell.angle_alpha   90.00
_cell.angle_beta   90.00
_cell.angle_gamma   90.00
#
_symmetry.space_group_name_H-M   'P 1'
#
loop_
_entity.id
_entity.type
_entity.pdbx_description
1 polymer ?
#
loop_
_entity_poly.entity_id
_entity_poly.type
_entity_poly.pdbx_seq_one_letter_code
_entity_poly.pdbx_strand_id
1 'polypeptide(L)'
;MDYDEMDIEPQGPQVTVREVKQSPAEESYLQALLPHQRASRNIPNRDKKIQQAEPHRVDFCLSSVDLAFANSLRRTILAEVPTVAIDVVEIESNTSVLPDEFVAHRLGLIPLNSKNCDSDMEYSRDCDCEGGCARCVVTLSLQARCSGEDIMKVYARDLVIVGDRANEWVGNPVITDAEGKGPVICKLRRGQEIKMTCIAKKGIAKEHSKWAPTAAVGFEYDPHNNLKHVDYWYEEDPVKEWPVSANAEWETAAQPDMPFDYDAQPSTFYLDIESIGNLEPDAIVQQGITVLQRKLAEIISALTGTGDADRNGAGMNGIDETGGRSPDAYEPPEGMDGGYTAYAANGVGGGGGGGSVWGGAGGATPYGATPYGQGFGGF
;
A
#
# COMPACT_ATOMS: atom_id res chain seq x y z
N MET A 1 -41.51 20.43 29.94
CA MET A 1 -40.82 20.65 28.67
C MET A 1 -39.59 21.41 29.05
N ASP A 2 -38.45 20.75 29.08
CA ASP A 2 -37.13 21.37 29.07
C ASP A 2 -36.20 20.32 28.43
N TYR A 3 -35.72 20.67 27.24
CA TYR A 3 -34.65 19.99 26.53
C TYR A 3 -33.39 20.74 26.92
N ASP A 4 -32.49 20.12 27.68
CA ASP A 4 -31.11 20.58 27.80
C ASP A 4 -30.18 19.40 28.14
N GLU A 5 -29.08 19.34 27.37
CA GLU A 5 -27.81 18.65 27.63
C GLU A 5 -27.78 17.11 27.60
N MET A 6 -27.71 16.56 26.39
CA MET A 6 -26.95 15.33 26.12
C MET A 6 -25.64 15.72 25.43
N ASP A 7 -24.59 15.96 26.24
CA ASP A 7 -23.22 16.10 25.77
C ASP A 7 -22.70 14.72 25.30
N ILE A 8 -22.79 14.48 24.00
CA ILE A 8 -22.11 13.38 23.33
C ILE A 8 -20.74 13.92 22.89
N GLU A 9 -19.69 13.66 23.67
CA GLU A 9 -18.32 13.91 23.25
C GLU A 9 -17.98 13.07 22.00
N PRO A 10 -17.45 13.66 20.92
CA PRO A 10 -17.02 12.88 19.76
C PRO A 10 -15.67 12.23 20.07
N GLN A 11 -15.68 10.95 20.45
CA GLN A 11 -14.45 10.16 20.53
C GLN A 11 -13.98 9.79 19.11
N GLY A 12 -13.22 10.70 18.49
CA GLY A 12 -12.48 10.40 17.27
C GLY A 12 -11.30 9.45 17.53
N PRO A 13 -10.81 8.72 16.51
CA PRO A 13 -9.67 7.82 16.66
C PRO A 13 -8.40 8.62 16.99
N GLN A 14 -7.74 8.28 18.11
CA GLN A 14 -6.48 8.90 18.51
C GLN A 14 -5.29 8.08 17.99
N VAL A 15 -4.61 8.61 16.96
CA VAL A 15 -3.30 8.13 16.52
C VAL A 15 -2.23 9.03 17.14
N THR A 16 -1.54 8.52 18.16
CA THR A 16 -0.44 9.25 18.81
C THR A 16 0.89 8.82 18.17
N VAL A 17 1.36 9.61 17.21
CA VAL A 17 2.74 9.51 16.70
C VAL A 17 3.63 10.31 17.63
N ARG A 18 4.62 9.68 18.29
CA ARG A 18 5.59 10.44 19.08
C ARG A 18 6.57 11.13 18.13
N GLU A 19 6.58 12.46 18.18
CA GLU A 19 7.62 13.28 17.60
C GLU A 19 8.99 12.97 18.23
N VAL A 20 10.01 13.09 17.38
CA VAL A 20 11.43 12.97 17.71
C VAL A 20 11.79 13.96 18.81
N LYS A 21 12.49 13.49 19.85
CA LYS A 21 12.97 14.21 21.04
C LYS A 21 13.16 15.73 20.84
N GLN A 22 12.27 16.53 21.43
CA GLN A 22 12.45 17.99 21.58
C GLN A 22 12.78 18.36 23.04
N SER A 23 13.31 19.56 23.24
CA SER A 23 14.14 19.94 24.39
C SER A 23 13.34 20.26 25.68
N PRO A 24 13.96 20.18 26.88
CA PRO A 24 13.27 20.28 28.17
C PRO A 24 12.60 21.63 28.48
N ALA A 25 12.86 22.67 27.70
CA ALA A 25 12.33 24.02 27.96
C ALA A 25 10.86 24.18 27.52
N GLU A 26 10.42 23.43 26.51
CA GLU A 26 9.09 23.56 25.91
C GLU A 26 8.01 22.77 26.70
N GLU A 27 8.39 21.71 27.42
CA GLU A 27 7.48 20.94 28.29
C GLU A 27 6.86 21.81 29.41
N SER A 28 7.63 22.74 29.97
CA SER A 28 7.15 23.57 31.09
C SER A 28 6.05 24.56 30.68
N TYR A 29 6.02 24.97 29.41
CA TYR A 29 5.08 25.95 28.89
C TYR A 29 3.71 25.32 28.59
N LEU A 30 3.69 24.08 28.11
CA LEU A 30 2.45 23.35 27.81
C LEU A 30 1.76 22.80 29.06
N GLN A 31 2.53 22.51 30.12
CA GLN A 31 1.99 22.03 31.40
C GLN A 31 1.17 23.08 32.17
N ALA A 32 1.29 24.36 31.82
CA ALA A 32 0.56 25.46 32.44
C ALA A 32 -0.85 25.68 31.86
N LEU A 33 -1.20 25.06 30.71
CA LEU A 33 -2.40 25.42 29.94
C LEU A 33 -3.62 24.48 30.13
N LEU A 34 -3.53 23.37 30.86
CA LEU A 34 -4.66 22.42 30.99
C LEU A 34 -4.87 21.89 32.43
N PRO A 35 -5.66 22.57 33.29
CA PRO A 35 -5.84 22.19 34.70
C PRO A 35 -6.84 21.05 34.98
N HIS A 36 -7.56 20.50 33.99
CA HIS A 36 -8.78 19.71 34.25
C HIS A 36 -8.74 18.21 33.89
N GLN A 37 -7.56 17.58 33.80
CA GLN A 37 -7.47 16.12 33.65
C GLN A 37 -6.87 15.45 34.91
N ARG A 38 -7.66 15.38 35.98
CA ARG A 38 -7.34 14.55 37.16
C ARG A 38 -8.58 13.80 37.64
N ALA A 39 -8.90 12.71 36.96
CA ALA A 39 -9.59 11.54 37.53
C ALA A 39 -9.67 10.41 36.48
N SER A 40 -8.58 9.68 36.27
CA SER A 40 -8.69 8.33 35.71
C SER A 40 -7.84 7.39 36.56
N ARG A 41 -8.49 6.33 37.04
CA ARG A 41 -7.91 5.27 37.87
C ARG A 41 -6.67 4.69 37.17
N ASN A 42 -5.66 4.33 37.97
CA ASN A 42 -4.46 3.61 37.54
C ASN A 42 -4.83 2.37 36.69
N ILE A 43 -4.73 2.51 35.37
CA ILE A 43 -4.65 1.42 34.41
C ILE A 43 -3.18 1.39 33.98
N PRO A 44 -2.41 0.35 34.31
CA PRO A 44 -1.03 0.28 33.88
C PRO A 44 -1.00 0.10 32.35
N ASN A 45 -0.25 0.96 31.66
CA ASN A 45 0.26 0.78 30.29
C ASN A 45 -0.62 1.22 29.09
N ARG A 46 -1.22 2.43 29.13
CA ARG A 46 -1.84 3.05 27.92
C ARG A 46 -0.85 3.72 26.95
N ASP A 47 0.43 3.84 27.30
CA ASP A 47 1.37 4.77 26.67
C ASP A 47 2.41 4.15 25.72
N LYS A 48 2.32 2.84 25.43
CA LYS A 48 3.26 2.16 24.51
C LYS A 48 2.52 1.60 23.29
N LYS A 49 2.20 2.48 22.34
CA LYS A 49 1.51 2.11 21.08
C LYS A 49 2.44 1.90 19.89
N ILE A 50 3.72 2.24 19.98
CA ILE A 50 4.74 1.96 18.96
C ILE A 50 5.70 0.92 19.55
N GLN A 51 5.79 -0.25 18.93
CA GLN A 51 6.64 -1.35 19.39
C GLN A 51 8.08 -1.15 18.91
N GLN A 52 8.27 -0.89 17.62
CA GLN A 52 9.58 -0.70 16.98
C GLN A 52 9.46 0.34 15.86
N ALA A 53 10.45 1.22 15.77
CA ALA A 53 10.57 2.20 14.69
C ALA A 53 11.98 2.12 14.12
N GLU A 54 12.07 1.59 12.91
CA GLU A 54 13.27 1.53 12.08
C GLU A 54 13.12 2.48 10.88
N PRO A 55 14.20 2.82 10.16
CA PRO A 55 14.12 3.75 9.03
C PRO A 55 13.13 3.35 7.93
N HIS A 56 12.88 2.04 7.76
CA HIS A 56 12.00 1.50 6.73
C HIS A 56 10.85 0.65 7.29
N ARG A 57 10.72 0.53 8.60
CA ARG A 57 9.70 -0.31 9.24
C ARG A 57 9.13 0.33 10.48
N VAL A 58 7.81 0.31 10.64
CA VAL A 58 7.12 0.78 11.84
C VAL A 58 6.10 -0.26 12.28
N ASP A 59 6.32 -0.79 13.49
CA ASP A 59 5.44 -1.72 14.18
C ASP A 59 4.70 -0.96 15.29
N PHE A 60 3.37 -0.96 15.22
CA PHE A 60 2.51 -0.25 16.16
C PHE A 60 1.18 -0.95 16.37
N CYS A 61 0.55 -0.62 17.50
CA CYS A 61 -0.74 -1.14 17.91
C CYS A 61 -1.81 -0.04 17.82
N LEU A 62 -2.85 -0.31 17.04
CA LEU A 62 -4.04 0.53 16.90
C LEU A 62 -5.12 0.00 17.85
N SER A 63 -5.48 0.78 18.86
CA SER A 63 -6.45 0.39 19.89
C SER A 63 -7.70 1.27 19.84
N SER A 64 -8.83 0.72 20.29
CA SER A 64 -10.13 1.42 20.37
C SER A 64 -10.65 1.86 19.01
N VAL A 65 -10.52 1.00 18.01
CA VAL A 65 -11.07 1.21 16.67
C VAL A 65 -11.85 -0.03 16.22
N ASP A 66 -12.66 0.13 15.18
CA ASP A 66 -13.36 -0.98 14.55
C ASP A 66 -12.46 -1.71 13.53
N LEU A 67 -12.71 -3.00 13.32
CA LEU A 67 -12.05 -3.83 12.31
C LEU A 67 -12.23 -3.23 10.90
N ALA A 68 -13.40 -2.67 10.60
CA ALA A 68 -13.65 -2.06 9.30
C ALA A 68 -12.74 -0.84 9.08
N PHE A 69 -12.53 -0.02 10.12
CA PHE A 69 -11.63 1.13 10.06
C PHE A 69 -10.17 0.68 9.91
N ALA A 70 -9.71 -0.27 10.74
CA ALA A 70 -8.34 -0.77 10.69
C ALA A 70 -8.00 -1.38 9.33
N ASN A 71 -8.90 -2.19 8.76
CA ASN A 71 -8.72 -2.76 7.43
C ASN A 71 -8.82 -1.70 6.32
N SER A 72 -9.69 -0.70 6.45
CA SER A 72 -9.78 0.40 5.48
C SER A 72 -8.48 1.19 5.44
N LEU A 73 -7.92 1.53 6.61
CA LEU A 73 -6.62 2.19 6.72
C LEU A 73 -5.51 1.35 6.07
N ARG A 74 -5.45 0.04 6.37
CA ARG A 74 -4.50 -0.88 5.73
C ARG A 74 -4.60 -0.86 4.20
N ARG A 75 -5.82 -0.91 3.65
CA ARG A 75 -6.05 -0.90 2.20
C ARG A 75 -5.64 0.43 1.56
N THR A 76 -5.93 1.55 2.22
CA THR A 76 -5.55 2.89 1.75
C THR A 76 -4.03 3.05 1.74
N ILE A 77 -3.34 2.60 2.79
CA ILE A 77 -1.87 2.61 2.87
C ILE A 77 -1.22 1.79 1.75
N LEU A 78 -1.80 0.64 1.40
CA LEU A 78 -1.28 -0.23 0.34
C LEU A 78 -1.48 0.36 -1.07
N ALA A 79 -2.61 1.03 -1.32
CA ALA A 79 -3.08 1.22 -2.69
C ALA A 79 -3.35 2.67 -3.11
N GLU A 80 -3.56 3.59 -2.15
CA GLU A 80 -4.10 4.93 -2.43
C GLU A 80 -3.21 6.08 -1.95
N VAL A 81 -2.11 5.77 -1.25
CA VAL A 81 -1.10 6.78 -0.91
C VAL A 81 -0.38 7.21 -2.20
N PRO A 82 -0.35 8.52 -2.52
CA PRO A 82 0.27 9.01 -3.74
C PRO A 82 1.79 8.90 -3.68
N THR A 83 2.40 8.47 -4.77
CA THR A 83 3.86 8.43 -4.93
C THR A 83 4.27 8.86 -6.34
N VAL A 84 5.57 9.01 -6.56
CA VAL A 84 6.15 9.37 -7.86
C VAL A 84 6.95 8.20 -8.41
N ALA A 85 6.68 7.83 -9.66
CA ALA A 85 7.41 6.78 -10.39
C ALA A 85 7.54 7.15 -11.87
N ILE A 86 8.52 6.54 -12.55
CA ILE A 86 8.73 6.72 -14.00
C ILE A 86 7.52 6.12 -14.73
N ASP A 87 6.92 6.91 -15.63
CA ASP A 87 5.73 6.52 -16.37
C ASP A 87 5.94 6.53 -17.87
N VAL A 88 6.64 7.55 -18.39
CA VAL A 88 6.96 7.64 -19.81
C VAL A 88 8.46 7.58 -19.98
N VAL A 89 8.93 6.79 -20.94
CA VAL A 89 10.35 6.69 -21.29
C VAL A 89 10.48 6.97 -22.77
N GLU A 90 11.19 8.04 -23.10
CA GLU A 90 11.59 8.39 -24.46
C GLU A 90 12.98 7.80 -24.72
N ILE A 91 13.10 7.03 -25.79
CA ILE A 91 14.32 6.28 -26.10
C ILE A 91 14.96 6.92 -27.32
N GLU A 92 16.17 7.45 -27.15
CA GLU A 92 16.94 8.05 -28.24
C GLU A 92 17.87 7.01 -28.88
N SER A 93 18.55 6.22 -28.05
CA SER A 93 19.44 5.14 -28.49
C SER A 93 19.42 4.00 -27.48
N ASN A 94 19.16 2.79 -27.93
CA ASN A 94 19.35 1.57 -27.16
C ASN A 94 20.04 0.52 -28.03
N THR A 95 21.32 0.28 -27.77
CA THR A 95 22.09 -0.80 -28.39
C THR A 95 22.43 -1.91 -27.39
N SER A 96 21.74 -1.91 -26.24
CA SER A 96 21.88 -2.94 -25.22
C SER A 96 21.25 -4.27 -25.68
N VAL A 97 21.43 -5.31 -24.88
CA VAL A 97 20.79 -6.62 -25.11
C VAL A 97 19.33 -6.66 -24.68
N LEU A 98 18.86 -5.68 -23.91
CA LEU A 98 17.50 -5.65 -23.41
C LEU A 98 16.61 -4.84 -24.36
N PRO A 99 15.44 -5.37 -24.75
CA PRO A 99 14.45 -4.61 -25.51
C PRO A 99 14.00 -3.34 -24.77
N ASP A 100 13.53 -2.38 -25.54
CA ASP A 100 13.11 -1.06 -25.09
C ASP A 100 12.05 -1.13 -23.99
N GLU A 101 10.99 -1.90 -24.23
CA GLU A 101 9.88 -2.11 -23.30
C GLU A 101 10.32 -2.79 -22.01
N PHE A 102 11.34 -3.66 -22.09
CA PHE A 102 11.87 -4.34 -20.91
C PHE A 102 12.65 -3.37 -20.02
N VAL A 103 13.47 -2.51 -20.62
CA VAL A 103 14.18 -1.47 -19.85
C VAL A 103 13.18 -0.45 -19.30
N ALA A 104 12.20 -0.02 -20.08
CA ALA A 104 11.16 0.91 -19.65
C ALA A 104 10.36 0.37 -18.46
N HIS A 105 9.95 -0.91 -18.51
CA HIS A 105 9.27 -1.56 -17.39
C HIS A 105 10.13 -1.57 -16.12
N ARG A 106 11.43 -1.87 -16.25
CA ARG A 106 12.36 -1.86 -15.11
C ARG A 106 12.59 -0.47 -14.54
N LEU A 107 12.69 0.55 -15.40
CA LEU A 107 12.79 1.95 -14.97
C LEU A 107 11.57 2.38 -14.17
N GLY A 108 10.37 1.95 -14.56
CA GLY A 108 9.13 2.21 -13.82
C GLY A 108 9.14 1.66 -12.39
N LEU A 109 9.85 0.55 -12.15
CA LEU A 109 9.94 -0.10 -10.83
C LEU A 109 11.06 0.46 -9.95
N ILE A 110 11.86 1.42 -10.42
CA ILE A 110 12.89 2.05 -9.59
C ILE A 110 12.18 2.99 -8.61
N PRO A 111 12.33 2.77 -7.28
CA PRO A 111 11.74 3.67 -6.30
C PRO A 111 12.37 5.05 -6.39
N LEU A 112 11.53 6.07 -6.56
CA LEU A 112 11.92 7.48 -6.49
C LEU A 112 11.40 8.08 -5.19
N ASN A 113 12.22 8.92 -4.55
CA ASN A 113 11.83 9.65 -3.37
C ASN A 113 10.58 10.50 -3.67
N SER A 114 9.57 10.36 -2.82
CA SER A 114 8.24 10.96 -2.98
C SER A 114 7.90 11.91 -1.83
N LYS A 115 8.90 12.39 -1.08
CA LYS A 115 8.69 13.28 0.08
C LYS A 115 7.88 14.52 -0.32
N ASN A 116 6.79 14.78 0.39
CA ASN A 116 5.84 15.87 0.13
C ASN A 116 5.23 15.90 -1.27
N CYS A 117 5.20 14.77 -2.01
CA CYS A 117 4.58 14.75 -3.34
C CYS A 117 3.06 14.98 -3.30
N ASP A 118 2.40 14.76 -2.15
CA ASP A 118 0.97 15.02 -2.01
C ASP A 118 0.66 16.52 -2.12
N SER A 119 1.45 17.38 -1.47
CA SER A 119 1.26 18.84 -1.42
C SER A 119 1.94 19.58 -2.57
N ASP A 120 3.16 19.17 -2.93
CA ASP A 120 4.04 19.99 -3.78
C ASP A 120 3.85 19.66 -5.27
N MET A 121 3.29 18.48 -5.58
CA MET A 121 3.14 17.98 -6.94
C MET A 121 1.67 17.70 -7.26
N GLU A 122 1.21 18.25 -8.38
CA GLU A 122 -0.13 18.00 -8.92
C GLU A 122 -0.13 16.71 -9.76
N TYR A 123 -1.28 16.03 -9.85
CA TYR A 123 -1.43 14.95 -10.82
C TYR A 123 -1.35 15.53 -12.24
N SER A 124 -0.63 14.87 -13.14
CA SER A 124 -0.46 15.38 -14.51
C SER A 124 -1.78 15.50 -15.28
N ARG A 125 -2.82 14.74 -14.90
CA ARG A 125 -4.18 14.82 -15.45
C ARG A 125 -5.00 16.03 -14.96
N ASP A 126 -4.62 16.60 -13.82
CA ASP A 126 -5.34 17.71 -13.18
C ASP A 126 -4.62 19.05 -13.42
N CYS A 127 -3.45 19.02 -14.07
CA CYS A 127 -2.62 20.20 -14.31
C CYS A 127 -2.99 20.86 -15.64
N ASP A 128 -3.13 22.19 -15.65
CA ASP A 128 -3.53 22.98 -16.84
C ASP A 128 -2.43 23.14 -17.92
N CYS A 129 -1.34 22.38 -17.86
CA CYS A 129 -0.21 22.51 -18.79
C CYS A 129 -0.29 21.53 -19.98
N GLU A 130 0.22 21.94 -21.14
CA GLU A 130 0.41 21.05 -22.29
C GLU A 130 1.81 20.40 -22.23
N GLY A 131 1.87 19.06 -22.12
CA GLY A 131 3.12 18.30 -22.24
C GLY A 131 3.97 18.13 -20.96
N GLY A 132 3.50 18.65 -19.82
CA GLY A 132 4.15 18.50 -18.51
C GLY A 132 4.99 19.72 -18.09
N CYS A 133 4.86 20.14 -16.83
CA CYS A 133 5.63 21.23 -16.24
C CYS A 133 6.29 20.80 -14.91
N ALA A 134 7.14 21.65 -14.34
CA ALA A 134 7.86 21.39 -13.09
C ALA A 134 6.97 21.06 -11.87
N ARG A 135 5.66 21.40 -11.92
CA ARG A 135 4.68 21.12 -10.86
C ARG A 135 4.02 19.74 -10.98
N CYS A 136 4.06 19.11 -12.16
CA CYS A 136 3.30 17.88 -12.41
C CYS A 136 4.11 16.72 -13.01
N VAL A 137 5.36 16.96 -13.41
CA VAL A 137 6.29 15.93 -13.88
C VAL A 137 7.71 16.19 -13.36
N VAL A 138 8.50 15.12 -13.22
CA VAL A 138 9.95 15.20 -13.00
C VAL A 138 10.66 14.44 -14.11
N THR A 139 11.58 15.12 -14.80
CA THR A 139 12.32 14.53 -15.91
C THR A 139 13.68 14.04 -15.44
N LEU A 140 14.04 12.80 -15.78
CA LEU A 140 15.33 12.19 -15.53
C LEU A 140 15.98 11.78 -16.85
N SER A 141 17.29 11.95 -16.99
CA SER A 141 18.07 11.47 -18.13
C SER A 141 18.96 10.32 -17.70
N LEU A 142 18.96 9.25 -18.50
CA LEU A 142 19.87 8.13 -18.38
C LEU A 142 20.77 8.11 -19.61
N GLN A 143 22.07 8.32 -19.39
CA GLN A 143 23.07 8.28 -20.45
C GLN A 143 24.24 7.40 -20.01
N ALA A 144 24.40 6.24 -20.63
CA ALA A 144 25.51 5.35 -20.35
C ALA A 144 26.07 4.75 -21.64
N ARG A 145 27.39 4.74 -21.76
CA ARG A 145 28.12 4.15 -22.89
C ARG A 145 29.32 3.37 -22.40
N CYS A 146 29.40 2.10 -22.77
CA CYS A 146 30.50 1.24 -22.38
C CYS A 146 31.67 1.37 -23.36
N SER A 147 32.73 2.06 -22.94
CA SER A 147 34.00 2.19 -23.69
C SER A 147 35.06 1.17 -23.29
N GLY A 148 34.95 0.59 -22.09
CA GLY A 148 35.87 -0.43 -21.57
C GLY A 148 35.68 -1.82 -22.16
N GLU A 149 36.62 -2.72 -21.89
CA GLU A 149 36.54 -4.13 -22.28
C GLU A 149 35.62 -4.94 -21.34
N ASP A 150 35.54 -4.52 -20.08
CA ASP A 150 34.73 -5.17 -19.05
C ASP A 150 33.24 -4.84 -19.17
N ILE A 151 32.41 -5.68 -18.55
CA ILE A 151 30.95 -5.48 -18.49
C ILE A 151 30.64 -4.28 -17.59
N MET A 152 30.06 -3.23 -18.16
CA MET A 152 29.59 -2.07 -17.42
C MET A 152 28.17 -2.32 -16.90
N LYS A 153 27.96 -2.19 -15.59
CA LYS A 153 26.63 -2.24 -14.97
C LYS A 153 26.10 -0.81 -14.88
N VAL A 154 24.88 -0.61 -15.34
CA VAL A 154 24.15 0.67 -15.24
C VAL A 154 23.19 0.56 -14.06
N TYR A 155 23.21 1.56 -13.18
CA TYR A 155 22.51 1.56 -11.91
C TYR A 155 21.55 2.75 -11.80
N ALA A 156 20.64 2.70 -10.82
CA ALA A 156 19.71 3.79 -10.53
C ALA A 156 20.43 5.11 -10.21
N ARG A 157 21.61 5.09 -9.58
CA ARG A 157 22.42 6.31 -9.35
C ARG A 157 22.85 7.04 -10.63
N ASP A 158 22.83 6.37 -11.77
CA ASP A 158 23.24 6.95 -13.06
C ASP A 158 22.09 7.76 -13.69
N LEU A 159 20.89 7.76 -13.09
CA LEU A 159 19.78 8.64 -13.44
C LEU A 159 20.05 10.05 -12.91
N VAL A 160 20.01 11.03 -13.81
CA VAL A 160 20.23 12.44 -13.49
C VAL A 160 18.94 13.21 -13.69
N ILE A 161 18.51 13.97 -12.70
CA ILE A 161 17.34 14.84 -12.83
C ILE A 161 17.70 16.01 -13.76
N VAL A 162 16.82 16.29 -14.72
CA VAL A 162 16.96 17.37 -15.69
C VAL A 162 15.78 18.33 -15.56
N GLY A 163 16.08 19.62 -15.45
CA GLY A 163 15.08 20.67 -15.34
C GLY A 163 14.62 20.94 -13.91
N ASP A 164 13.59 21.78 -13.80
CA ASP A 164 12.99 22.15 -12.52
C ASP A 164 12.07 21.04 -12.01
N ARG A 165 11.93 20.97 -10.67
CA ARG A 165 11.10 20.00 -9.98
C ARG A 165 10.33 20.66 -8.85
N ALA A 166 9.22 20.05 -8.45
CA ALA A 166 8.34 20.54 -7.39
C ALA A 166 9.06 20.82 -6.07
N ASN A 167 9.98 19.93 -5.66
CA ASN A 167 10.82 20.13 -4.47
C ASN A 167 12.19 19.44 -4.64
N GLU A 168 13.13 19.70 -3.72
CA GLU A 168 14.50 19.18 -3.77
C GLU A 168 14.61 17.64 -3.62
N TRP A 169 13.56 16.99 -3.12
CA TRP A 169 13.63 15.58 -2.75
C TRP A 169 12.98 14.68 -3.79
N VAL A 170 11.92 15.15 -4.43
CA VAL A 170 11.09 14.38 -5.34
C VAL A 170 11.88 14.00 -6.60
N GLY A 171 11.73 12.73 -6.97
CA GLY A 171 12.36 12.15 -8.16
C GLY A 171 13.79 11.66 -7.95
N ASN A 172 14.43 11.90 -6.81
CA ASN A 172 15.75 11.31 -6.54
C ASN A 172 15.60 9.78 -6.42
N PRO A 173 16.39 8.97 -7.14
CA PRO A 173 16.38 7.52 -6.98
C PRO A 173 16.70 7.12 -5.53
N VAL A 174 15.94 6.19 -4.98
CA VAL A 174 16.18 5.66 -3.63
C VAL A 174 17.36 4.69 -3.68
N ILE A 175 18.36 4.95 -2.84
CA ILE A 175 19.61 4.18 -2.75
C ILE A 175 19.77 3.71 -1.31
N THR A 176 19.65 2.40 -1.10
CA THR A 176 19.73 1.76 0.23
C THR A 176 20.88 0.76 0.35
N ASP A 177 21.57 0.43 -0.74
CA ASP A 177 22.68 -0.49 -0.72
C ASP A 177 23.95 0.16 -0.13
N ALA A 178 24.74 -0.65 0.57
CA ALA A 178 25.98 -0.19 1.21
C ALA A 178 27.02 0.37 0.22
N GLU A 179 26.93 0.00 -1.06
CA GLU A 179 27.83 0.48 -2.12
C GLU A 179 27.37 1.80 -2.75
N GLY A 180 26.19 2.31 -2.39
CA GLY A 180 25.65 3.59 -2.86
C GLY A 180 25.34 3.61 -4.36
N LYS A 181 24.82 2.50 -4.92
CA LYS A 181 24.56 2.35 -6.36
C LYS A 181 23.08 2.38 -6.72
N GLY A 182 22.24 1.83 -5.86
CA GLY A 182 20.83 1.56 -6.11
C GLY A 182 20.62 0.33 -7.00
N PRO A 183 19.35 0.09 -7.41
CA PRO A 183 19.00 -1.05 -8.26
C PRO A 183 19.77 -1.06 -9.60
N VAL A 184 20.16 -2.26 -10.05
CA VAL A 184 20.80 -2.45 -11.38
C VAL A 184 19.74 -2.36 -12.47
N ILE A 185 19.90 -1.44 -13.41
CA ILE A 185 18.98 -1.23 -14.56
C ILE A 185 19.31 -2.21 -15.69
N CYS A 186 20.56 -2.24 -16.14
CA CYS A 186 21.01 -3.12 -17.22
C CYS A 186 22.53 -3.35 -17.16
N LYS A 187 23.02 -4.18 -18.07
CA LYS A 187 24.46 -4.43 -18.28
C LYS A 187 24.79 -4.14 -19.74
N LEU A 188 25.87 -3.42 -19.96
CA LEU A 188 26.39 -3.05 -21.27
C LEU A 188 27.75 -3.71 -21.48
N ARG A 189 28.00 -4.13 -22.73
CA ARG A 189 29.32 -4.56 -23.21
C ARG A 189 29.93 -3.48 -24.10
N ARG A 190 31.24 -3.59 -24.35
CA ARG A 190 32.01 -2.67 -25.19
C ARG A 190 31.25 -2.28 -26.47
N GLY A 191 31.07 -0.98 -26.68
CA GLY A 191 30.39 -0.40 -27.84
C GLY A 191 28.88 -0.24 -27.71
N GLN A 192 28.26 -0.81 -26.66
CA GLN A 192 26.84 -0.58 -26.38
C GLN A 192 26.63 0.72 -25.61
N GLU A 193 25.50 1.36 -25.89
CA GLU A 193 25.03 2.59 -25.29
C GLU A 193 23.51 2.58 -25.07
N ILE A 194 23.11 3.36 -24.08
CA ILE A 194 21.73 3.65 -23.72
C ILE A 194 21.60 5.15 -23.49
N LYS A 195 20.63 5.77 -24.15
CA LYS A 195 20.26 7.17 -23.99
C LYS A 195 18.74 7.27 -23.94
N MET A 196 18.23 7.59 -22.76
CA MET A 196 16.80 7.66 -22.49
C MET A 196 16.45 8.90 -21.66
N THR A 197 15.27 9.45 -21.91
CA THR A 197 14.64 10.49 -21.11
C THR A 197 13.42 9.87 -20.42
N CYS A 198 13.41 9.89 -19.11
CA CYS A 198 12.37 9.29 -18.27
C CYS A 198 11.54 10.41 -17.65
N ILE A 199 10.22 10.36 -17.80
CA ILE A 199 9.29 11.31 -17.22
C ILE A 199 8.54 10.61 -16.09
N ALA A 200 8.78 11.06 -14.87
CA ALA A 200 8.12 10.57 -13.67
C ALA A 200 6.87 11.39 -13.36
N LYS A 201 5.80 10.68 -13.00
CA LYS A 201 4.49 11.25 -12.69
C LYS A 201 4.01 10.79 -11.31
N LYS A 202 3.18 11.63 -10.70
CA LYS A 202 2.42 11.29 -9.49
C LYS A 202 1.33 10.28 -9.85
N GLY A 203 1.20 9.22 -9.06
CA GLY A 203 0.21 8.17 -9.25
C GLY A 203 -0.06 7.41 -7.94
N ILE A 204 -0.97 6.43 -8.01
CA ILE A 204 -1.36 5.57 -6.89
C ILE A 204 -1.25 4.09 -7.27
N ALA A 205 -1.06 3.22 -6.29
CA ALA A 205 -0.85 1.79 -6.53
C ALA A 205 -2.03 1.09 -7.23
N LYS A 206 -3.25 1.63 -7.10
CA LYS A 206 -4.43 1.16 -7.85
C LYS A 206 -4.28 1.27 -9.37
N GLU A 207 -3.57 2.28 -9.86
CA GLU A 207 -3.32 2.44 -11.30
C GLU A 207 -2.24 1.44 -11.75
N HIS A 208 -1.16 1.31 -10.96
CA HIS A 208 -0.13 0.31 -11.15
C HIS A 208 0.68 0.14 -9.87
N SER A 209 1.08 -1.09 -9.55
CA SER A 209 1.89 -1.44 -8.37
C SER A 209 3.23 -0.68 -8.23
N LYS A 210 3.73 -0.02 -9.28
CA LYS A 210 4.97 0.77 -9.24
C LYS A 210 4.86 2.00 -8.34
N TRP A 211 3.64 2.45 -8.08
CA TRP A 211 3.32 3.54 -7.16
C TRP A 211 3.00 3.07 -5.73
N ALA A 212 3.16 1.78 -5.41
CA ALA A 212 3.03 1.32 -4.03
C ALA A 212 4.16 1.93 -3.17
N PRO A 213 3.87 2.60 -2.04
CA PRO A 213 4.90 3.06 -1.12
C PRO A 213 5.36 1.98 -0.14
N THR A 214 4.56 0.93 0.01
CA THR A 214 4.78 -0.14 0.99
C THR A 214 5.21 -1.43 0.30
N ALA A 215 6.11 -2.17 0.95
CA ALA A 215 6.49 -3.51 0.54
C ALA A 215 5.46 -4.53 1.06
N ALA A 216 5.25 -4.51 2.38
CA ALA A 216 4.28 -5.34 3.06
C ALA A 216 3.62 -4.56 4.22
N VAL A 217 2.40 -4.98 4.55
CA VAL A 217 1.68 -4.51 5.74
C VAL A 217 1.20 -5.74 6.51
N GLY A 218 1.91 -6.04 7.60
CA GLY A 218 1.49 -6.98 8.62
C GLY A 218 0.23 -6.48 9.32
N PHE A 219 -0.69 -7.40 9.58
CA PHE A 219 -1.98 -7.10 10.17
C PHE A 219 -2.45 -8.31 10.96
N GLU A 220 -2.58 -8.15 12.27
CA GLU A 220 -3.03 -9.19 13.19
C GLU A 220 -3.98 -8.57 14.23
N TYR A 221 -4.96 -9.34 14.68
CA TYR A 221 -5.78 -9.02 15.84
C TYR A 221 -6.14 -10.32 16.53
N ASP A 222 -6.42 -10.26 17.84
CA ASP A 222 -6.82 -11.43 18.64
C ASP A 222 -5.85 -12.62 18.51
N PRO A 223 -4.58 -12.48 18.94
CA PRO A 223 -3.53 -13.50 18.77
C PRO A 223 -3.85 -14.83 19.47
N HIS A 224 -4.70 -14.82 20.50
CA HIS A 224 -5.13 -16.02 21.24
C HIS A 224 -6.44 -16.62 20.71
N ASN A 225 -7.03 -16.05 19.66
CA ASN A 225 -8.33 -16.46 19.11
C ASN A 225 -9.46 -16.50 20.16
N ASN A 226 -9.46 -15.52 21.08
CA ASN A 226 -10.48 -15.37 22.11
C ASN A 226 -11.87 -15.12 21.49
N LEU A 227 -11.93 -14.45 20.35
CA LEU A 227 -13.15 -14.14 19.59
C LEU A 227 -13.62 -15.29 18.71
N LYS A 228 -12.80 -16.34 18.53
CA LYS A 228 -13.10 -17.50 17.68
C LYS A 228 -13.47 -17.12 16.24
N HIS A 229 -12.82 -16.09 15.71
CA HIS A 229 -12.97 -15.69 14.30
C HIS A 229 -12.34 -16.71 13.34
N VAL A 230 -11.43 -17.55 13.84
CA VAL A 230 -10.81 -18.64 13.07
C VAL A 230 -11.09 -19.96 13.80
N ASP A 231 -11.41 -21.00 13.03
CA ASP A 231 -11.39 -22.39 13.52
C ASP A 231 -10.07 -23.02 13.09
N TYR A 232 -9.22 -23.35 14.05
CA TYR A 232 -7.90 -23.90 13.77
C TYR A 232 -8.04 -25.30 13.19
N TRP A 233 -7.41 -25.54 12.04
CA TRP A 233 -7.23 -26.90 11.54
C TRP A 233 -6.18 -27.63 12.37
N TYR A 234 -6.39 -28.87 12.76
CA TYR A 234 -5.40 -29.67 13.49
C TYR A 234 -5.58 -31.16 13.21
N GLU A 235 -4.53 -31.94 13.44
CA GLU A 235 -4.57 -33.40 13.39
C GLU A 235 -4.72 -34.02 14.79
N GLU A 236 -3.97 -33.52 15.76
CA GLU A 236 -3.92 -34.03 17.13
C GLU A 236 -4.27 -32.98 18.17
N ASP A 237 -3.60 -31.83 18.16
CA ASP A 237 -3.73 -30.80 19.20
C ASP A 237 -3.50 -29.40 18.62
N PRO A 238 -4.55 -28.55 18.53
CA PRO A 238 -4.43 -27.24 17.91
C PRO A 238 -3.44 -26.33 18.65
N VAL A 239 -3.30 -26.47 19.97
CA VAL A 239 -2.42 -25.62 20.78
C VAL A 239 -0.95 -25.94 20.54
N LYS A 240 -0.63 -27.20 20.19
CA LYS A 240 0.74 -27.62 19.86
C LYS A 240 1.11 -27.38 18.41
N GLU A 241 0.14 -27.49 17.51
CA GLU A 241 0.36 -27.37 16.07
C GLU A 241 0.46 -25.91 15.60
N TRP A 242 -0.31 -25.01 16.21
CA TRP A 242 -0.29 -23.59 15.84
C TRP A 242 0.68 -22.80 16.73
N PRO A 243 1.74 -22.20 16.14
CA PRO A 243 2.66 -21.37 16.91
C PRO A 243 1.95 -20.10 17.36
N VAL A 244 2.16 -19.76 18.63
CA VAL A 244 1.68 -18.51 19.22
C VAL A 244 2.45 -17.33 18.61
N SER A 245 1.75 -16.29 18.19
CA SER A 245 2.37 -15.11 17.60
C SER A 245 3.14 -14.29 18.62
N ALA A 246 4.07 -13.44 18.16
CA ALA A 246 4.78 -12.51 19.04
C ALA A 246 3.83 -11.51 19.72
N ASN A 247 2.70 -11.19 19.08
CA ASN A 247 1.72 -10.25 19.61
C ASN A 247 0.92 -10.82 20.79
N ALA A 248 0.92 -12.14 20.97
CA ALA A 248 0.27 -12.82 22.08
C ALA A 248 0.82 -12.44 23.46
N GLU A 249 2.05 -11.91 23.55
CA GLU A 249 2.62 -11.42 24.80
C GLU A 249 1.87 -10.20 25.37
N TRP A 250 1.15 -9.46 24.51
CA TRP A 250 0.46 -8.23 24.86
C TRP A 250 -1.01 -8.44 25.26
N GLU A 251 -1.55 -9.63 24.98
CA GLU A 251 -2.93 -9.99 25.31
C GLU A 251 -2.97 -11.22 26.22
N THR A 252 -4.06 -11.35 26.96
CA THR A 252 -4.27 -12.51 27.83
C THR A 252 -5.16 -13.52 27.12
N ALA A 253 -4.73 -14.79 27.10
CA ALA A 253 -5.57 -15.89 26.64
C ALA A 253 -6.80 -16.04 27.55
N ALA A 254 -7.98 -16.26 26.95
CA ALA A 254 -9.17 -16.59 27.70
C ALA A 254 -8.95 -17.89 28.49
N GLN A 255 -9.40 -17.91 29.75
CA GLN A 255 -9.29 -19.12 30.56
C GLN A 255 -10.25 -20.20 30.02
N PRO A 256 -9.85 -21.49 29.97
CA PRO A 256 -10.68 -22.54 29.37
C PRO A 256 -12.05 -22.76 30.03
N ASP A 257 -12.18 -22.36 31.29
CA ASP A 257 -13.40 -22.44 32.10
C ASP A 257 -14.32 -21.22 31.95
N MET A 258 -13.85 -20.13 31.35
CA MET A 258 -14.66 -18.95 31.10
C MET A 258 -15.62 -19.19 29.93
N PRO A 259 -16.92 -18.86 30.07
CA PRO A 259 -17.85 -18.88 28.95
C PRO A 259 -17.37 -17.97 27.80
N PHE A 260 -17.64 -18.37 26.56
CA PHE A 260 -17.35 -17.54 25.40
C PHE A 260 -18.15 -16.24 25.43
N ASP A 261 -17.46 -15.12 25.23
CA ASP A 261 -18.07 -13.80 25.17
C ASP A 261 -18.53 -13.50 23.73
N TYR A 262 -19.83 -13.63 23.50
CA TYR A 262 -20.45 -13.39 22.19
C TYR A 262 -20.59 -11.89 21.86
N ASP A 263 -20.46 -11.01 22.87
CA ASP A 263 -20.58 -9.56 22.70
C ASP A 263 -19.20 -8.90 22.48
N ALA A 264 -18.12 -9.63 22.69
CA ALA A 264 -16.77 -9.16 22.45
C ALA A 264 -16.54 -8.79 20.98
N GLN A 265 -15.88 -7.66 20.76
CA GLN A 265 -15.56 -7.15 19.42
C GLN A 265 -14.05 -6.92 19.29
N PRO A 266 -13.48 -7.11 18.09
CA PRO A 266 -12.09 -6.80 17.84
C PRO A 266 -11.87 -5.29 17.97
N SER A 267 -10.98 -4.90 18.89
CA SER A 267 -10.73 -3.49 19.21
C SER A 267 -9.25 -3.09 19.18
N THR A 268 -8.37 -4.09 19.09
CA THR A 268 -6.92 -3.93 19.11
C THR A 268 -6.34 -4.63 17.90
N PHE A 269 -5.54 -3.90 17.11
CA PHE A 269 -4.96 -4.36 15.86
C PHE A 269 -3.46 -4.07 15.87
N TYR A 270 -2.67 -5.10 15.59
CA TYR A 270 -1.22 -5.03 15.45
C TYR A 270 -0.90 -4.83 13.97
N LEU A 271 -0.29 -3.69 13.65
CA LEU A 271 0.11 -3.33 12.30
C LEU A 271 1.62 -3.21 12.21
N ASP A 272 2.18 -3.79 11.17
CA ASP A 272 3.61 -3.73 10.86
C ASP A 272 3.79 -3.25 9.43
N ILE A 273 4.27 -2.02 9.25
CA ILE A 273 4.36 -1.38 7.94
C ILE A 273 5.81 -1.33 7.51
N GLU A 274 6.09 -1.92 6.35
CA GLU A 274 7.38 -1.87 5.69
C GLU A 274 7.32 -0.94 4.47
N SER A 275 8.18 0.07 4.45
CA SER A 275 8.34 1.02 3.33
C SER A 275 9.34 0.50 2.30
N ILE A 276 9.09 0.78 1.02
CA ILE A 276 10.06 0.55 -0.06
C ILE A 276 11.24 1.54 0.03
N GLY A 277 11.09 2.63 0.78
CA GLY A 277 12.09 3.69 0.98
C GLY A 277 11.85 4.95 0.14
N ASN A 278 10.79 4.97 -0.69
CA ASN A 278 10.33 6.19 -1.38
C ASN A 278 9.66 7.20 -0.45
N LEU A 279 9.08 6.72 0.66
CA LEU A 279 8.50 7.53 1.74
C LEU A 279 8.94 6.96 3.10
N GLU A 280 8.99 7.82 4.12
CA GLU A 280 9.22 7.39 5.49
C GLU A 280 7.96 6.66 6.01
N PRO A 281 8.08 5.57 6.79
CA PRO A 281 6.91 4.76 7.18
C PRO A 281 5.85 5.53 7.99
N ASP A 282 6.26 6.50 8.80
CA ASP A 282 5.36 7.40 9.53
C ASP A 282 4.58 8.31 8.57
N ALA A 283 5.24 8.84 7.55
CA ALA A 283 4.60 9.63 6.50
C ALA A 283 3.57 8.80 5.72
N ILE A 284 3.85 7.52 5.45
CA ILE A 284 2.91 6.60 4.81
C ILE A 284 1.62 6.46 5.64
N VAL A 285 1.74 6.28 6.96
CA VAL A 285 0.58 6.17 7.87
C VAL A 285 -0.22 7.47 7.90
N GLN A 286 0.45 8.62 8.07
CA GLN A 286 -0.19 9.93 8.14
C GLN A 286 -0.90 10.27 6.82
N GLN A 287 -0.28 10.00 5.68
CA GLN A 287 -0.89 10.18 4.37
C GLN A 287 -2.05 9.22 4.17
N GLY A 288 -1.93 7.96 4.60
CA GLY A 288 -3.03 7.00 4.55
C GLY A 288 -4.29 7.48 5.29
N ILE A 289 -4.12 8.06 6.49
CA ILE A 289 -5.23 8.65 7.26
C ILE A 289 -5.80 9.86 6.51
N THR A 290 -4.94 10.74 5.99
CA THR A 290 -5.35 11.94 5.27
C THR A 290 -6.15 11.61 4.00
N VAL A 291 -5.69 10.63 3.22
CA VAL A 291 -6.40 10.15 2.02
C VAL A 291 -7.76 9.58 2.38
N LEU A 292 -7.84 8.77 3.45
CA LEU A 292 -9.11 8.22 3.91
C LEU A 292 -10.10 9.33 4.34
N GLN A 293 -9.61 10.35 5.06
CA GLN A 293 -10.41 11.51 5.47
C GLN A 293 -10.91 12.33 4.27
N ARG A 294 -10.05 12.58 3.26
CA ARG A 294 -10.43 13.30 2.03
C ARG A 294 -11.56 12.58 1.29
N LYS A 295 -11.46 11.25 1.14
CA LYS A 295 -12.50 10.45 0.48
C LYS A 295 -13.84 10.50 1.22
N LEU A 296 -13.82 10.49 2.55
CA LEU A 296 -15.05 10.67 3.34
C LEU A 296 -15.64 12.07 3.17
N ALA A 297 -14.78 13.11 3.18
CA ALA A 297 -15.21 14.48 2.96
C ALA A 297 -15.82 14.70 1.56
N GLU A 298 -15.27 14.07 0.53
CA GLU A 298 -15.80 14.09 -0.84
C GLU A 298 -17.23 13.52 -0.90
N ILE A 299 -17.46 12.36 -0.25
CA ILE A 299 -18.79 11.75 -0.18
C ILE A 299 -19.77 12.66 0.55
N ILE A 300 -19.36 13.25 1.70
CA ILE A 300 -20.20 14.18 2.44
C ILE A 300 -20.56 15.39 1.58
N SER A 301 -19.57 15.99 0.91
CA SER A 301 -19.79 17.15 0.03
C SER A 301 -20.73 16.85 -1.14
N ALA A 302 -20.61 15.66 -1.73
CA ALA A 302 -21.49 15.21 -2.79
C ALA A 302 -22.94 15.03 -2.30
N LEU A 303 -23.12 14.51 -1.08
CA LEU A 303 -24.44 14.32 -0.47
C LEU A 303 -25.08 15.65 -0.01
N THR A 304 -24.29 16.61 0.46
CA THR A 304 -24.80 17.90 0.95
C THR A 304 -25.11 18.90 -0.17
N GLY A 305 -24.80 18.58 -1.43
CA GLY A 305 -25.07 19.46 -2.58
C GLY A 305 -24.23 20.75 -2.59
N THR A 306 -23.23 20.84 -1.72
CA THR A 306 -22.30 21.98 -1.64
C THR A 306 -21.29 21.99 -2.78
N GLY A 307 -21.30 20.97 -3.67
CA GLY A 307 -20.41 20.85 -4.82
C GLY A 307 -20.87 21.58 -6.10
N ASP A 308 -22.09 22.13 -6.15
CA ASP A 308 -22.71 22.62 -7.41
C ASP A 308 -23.02 24.14 -7.44
N ALA A 309 -22.50 24.90 -6.48
CA ALA A 309 -22.85 26.32 -6.34
C ALA A 309 -21.66 27.27 -6.51
N ASP A 310 -20.77 27.10 -7.49
CA ASP A 310 -19.90 28.22 -7.96
C ASP A 310 -19.09 28.02 -9.26
N ARG A 311 -19.64 27.41 -10.31
CA ARG A 311 -19.07 27.57 -11.68
C ARG A 311 -20.16 27.80 -12.72
N ASN A 312 -20.22 29.05 -13.19
CA ASN A 312 -21.04 29.53 -14.29
C ASN A 312 -21.10 28.56 -15.49
N GLY A 313 -22.30 28.06 -15.80
CA GLY A 313 -22.86 28.17 -17.15
C GLY A 313 -22.24 27.35 -18.28
N ALA A 314 -21.86 26.09 -18.04
CA ALA A 314 -21.79 25.08 -19.10
C ALA A 314 -22.49 23.82 -18.59
N GLY A 315 -23.62 23.46 -19.22
CA GLY A 315 -24.45 22.35 -18.79
C GLY A 315 -23.68 21.04 -18.81
N MET A 316 -23.44 20.47 -17.62
CA MET A 316 -22.92 19.12 -17.46
C MET A 316 -24.08 18.21 -17.05
N ASN A 317 -24.96 17.89 -18.02
CA ASN A 317 -25.68 16.62 -17.96
C ASN A 317 -24.66 15.53 -18.29
N GLY A 318 -23.87 15.19 -17.28
CA GLY A 318 -22.80 14.21 -17.37
C GLY A 318 -22.55 13.70 -15.97
N ILE A 319 -23.35 12.72 -15.56
CA ILE A 319 -22.89 11.73 -14.59
C ILE A 319 -21.55 11.26 -15.14
N ASP A 320 -20.46 11.65 -14.48
CA ASP A 320 -19.10 11.26 -14.81
C ASP A 320 -19.00 9.73 -14.69
N GLU A 321 -19.11 9.05 -15.83
CA GLU A 321 -18.91 7.60 -15.96
C GLU A 321 -17.43 7.20 -15.90
N THR A 322 -16.50 8.09 -15.53
CA THR A 322 -15.06 7.81 -15.53
C THR A 322 -14.31 8.21 -14.26
N GLY A 323 -14.94 8.90 -13.32
CA GLY A 323 -14.40 9.19 -11.99
C GLY A 323 -14.88 8.20 -10.92
N GLY A 324 -14.00 7.31 -10.47
CA GLY A 324 -14.16 6.67 -9.16
C GLY A 324 -14.96 5.37 -9.06
N ARG A 325 -15.12 4.59 -10.14
CA ARG A 325 -15.45 3.16 -9.98
C ARG A 325 -14.18 2.37 -9.71
N SER A 326 -14.24 1.47 -8.71
CA SER A 326 -13.28 0.35 -8.66
C SER A 326 -13.34 -0.35 -10.02
N PRO A 327 -12.21 -0.72 -10.66
CA PRO A 327 -12.28 -1.53 -11.86
C PRO A 327 -12.96 -2.85 -11.48
N ASP A 328 -14.21 -3.01 -11.89
CA ASP A 328 -14.87 -4.30 -11.85
C ASP A 328 -14.04 -5.27 -12.70
N ALA A 329 -13.96 -6.51 -12.24
CA ALA A 329 -13.26 -7.57 -12.95
C ALA A 329 -13.72 -7.59 -14.42
N TYR A 330 -12.76 -7.55 -15.34
CA TYR A 330 -12.97 -7.61 -16.78
C TYR A 330 -14.08 -8.62 -17.14
N GLU A 331 -15.23 -8.12 -17.58
CA GLU A 331 -16.32 -8.93 -18.11
C GLU A 331 -16.04 -9.11 -19.62
N PRO A 332 -15.71 -10.33 -20.07
CA PRO A 332 -15.38 -10.56 -21.48
C PRO A 332 -16.63 -10.32 -22.37
N PRO A 333 -16.45 -9.85 -23.61
CA PRO A 333 -17.55 -9.63 -24.54
C PRO A 333 -18.39 -10.89 -24.76
N GLU A 334 -19.72 -10.73 -24.82
CA GLU A 334 -20.65 -11.83 -25.09
C GLU A 334 -20.26 -12.58 -26.37
N GLY A 335 -19.85 -13.85 -26.21
CA GLY A 335 -19.53 -14.75 -27.32
C GLY A 335 -18.14 -15.38 -27.33
N MET A 336 -17.27 -15.10 -26.34
CA MET A 336 -15.98 -15.81 -26.18
C MET A 336 -16.00 -16.77 -24.98
N ASP A 337 -16.14 -18.06 -25.26
CA ASP A 337 -15.96 -19.15 -24.30
C ASP A 337 -14.46 -19.32 -23.98
N GLY A 338 -14.02 -18.68 -22.89
CA GLY A 338 -12.66 -18.75 -22.38
C GLY A 338 -12.69 -19.03 -20.88
N GLY A 339 -12.65 -20.31 -20.52
CA GLY A 339 -12.71 -20.76 -19.13
C GLY A 339 -11.55 -20.27 -18.26
N TYR A 340 -11.84 -19.30 -17.39
CA TYR A 340 -11.07 -19.02 -16.19
C TYR A 340 -12.02 -19.05 -14.99
N THR A 341 -11.88 -20.06 -14.13
CA THR A 341 -12.64 -20.17 -12.88
C THR A 341 -12.04 -19.26 -11.81
N ALA A 342 -12.82 -18.29 -11.34
CA ALA A 342 -12.51 -17.51 -10.15
C ALA A 342 -12.66 -18.34 -8.87
N TYR A 343 -11.74 -18.15 -7.93
CA TYR A 343 -11.72 -18.80 -6.61
C TYR A 343 -12.80 -18.16 -5.72
N ALA A 344 -13.60 -19.01 -5.06
CA ALA A 344 -14.62 -18.68 -4.05
C ALA A 344 -15.97 -18.13 -4.55
N ALA A 345 -16.88 -19.03 -4.91
CA ALA A 345 -18.32 -18.83 -4.78
C ALA A 345 -18.96 -20.11 -4.22
N ASN A 346 -19.01 -20.21 -2.88
CA ASN A 346 -19.77 -21.27 -2.21
C ASN A 346 -21.07 -20.63 -1.71
N GLY A 347 -22.14 -20.80 -2.48
CA GLY A 347 -23.49 -20.31 -2.19
C GLY A 347 -24.51 -21.42 -2.40
N VAL A 348 -25.24 -21.70 -1.34
CA VAL A 348 -26.20 -22.79 -1.15
C VAL A 348 -27.39 -22.71 -2.12
N GLY A 349 -27.73 -23.86 -2.74
CA GLY A 349 -29.11 -24.27 -3.01
C GLY A 349 -29.74 -23.89 -4.35
N GLY A 350 -29.91 -24.87 -5.25
CA GLY A 350 -30.79 -24.75 -6.41
C GLY A 350 -30.53 -25.82 -7.46
N GLY A 351 -31.26 -26.94 -7.38
CA GLY A 351 -31.13 -28.06 -8.31
C GLY A 351 -31.56 -27.72 -9.74
N GLY A 352 -30.78 -28.20 -10.70
CA GLY A 352 -31.10 -28.16 -12.13
C GLY A 352 -29.91 -28.68 -12.93
N GLY A 353 -29.99 -29.94 -13.38
CA GLY A 353 -28.88 -30.63 -14.03
C GLY A 353 -28.47 -30.07 -15.40
N GLY A 354 -27.17 -30.02 -15.62
CA GLY A 354 -26.52 -29.93 -16.92
C GLY A 354 -25.24 -30.76 -16.86
N GLY A 355 -25.21 -31.87 -17.60
CA GLY A 355 -24.17 -32.91 -17.48
C GLY A 355 -22.78 -32.44 -17.90
N SER A 356 -21.77 -32.83 -17.13
CA SER A 356 -20.37 -32.69 -17.49
C SER A 356 -20.02 -33.66 -18.62
N VAL A 357 -19.55 -33.09 -19.73
CA VAL A 357 -18.86 -33.81 -20.80
C VAL A 357 -17.46 -34.11 -20.29
N TRP A 358 -17.28 -35.27 -19.64
CA TRP A 358 -16.10 -36.13 -19.70
C TRP A 358 -16.38 -37.30 -18.76
N GLY A 359 -16.68 -38.44 -19.38
CA GLY A 359 -17.12 -39.67 -18.72
C GLY A 359 -16.09 -40.25 -17.78
N GLY A 360 -16.61 -40.96 -16.78
CA GLY A 360 -15.82 -41.70 -15.81
C GLY A 360 -15.00 -42.83 -16.43
N ALA A 361 -13.78 -42.94 -15.92
CA ALA A 361 -13.08 -44.21 -15.78
C ALA A 361 -12.24 -44.09 -14.50
N GLY A 362 -12.52 -44.99 -13.55
CA GLY A 362 -11.86 -45.04 -12.26
C GLY A 362 -10.37 -45.36 -12.38
N GLY A 363 -9.62 -44.91 -11.39
CA GLY A 363 -8.21 -45.23 -11.24
C GLY A 363 -7.66 -44.53 -10.01
N ALA A 364 -7.78 -45.18 -8.86
CA ALA A 364 -7.01 -44.81 -7.68
C ALA A 364 -5.50 -44.91 -7.99
N THR A 365 -4.71 -44.08 -7.30
CA THR A 365 -3.29 -44.21 -6.85
C THR A 365 -2.53 -42.87 -7.01
N PRO A 366 -1.36 -42.67 -6.38
CA PRO A 366 -1.19 -42.44 -4.94
C PRO A 366 -0.33 -41.19 -4.66
N TYR A 367 -0.22 -40.84 -3.38
CA TYR A 367 0.59 -39.77 -2.81
C TYR A 367 2.05 -39.74 -3.31
N GLY A 368 2.55 -38.55 -3.70
CA GLY A 368 3.98 -38.23 -3.82
C GLY A 368 4.62 -38.33 -5.22
N ALA A 369 4.47 -37.30 -6.04
CA ALA A 369 5.39 -37.00 -7.14
C ALA A 369 5.37 -35.49 -7.48
N THR A 370 6.47 -34.78 -7.20
CA THR A 370 6.71 -33.41 -7.66
C THR A 370 7.30 -33.43 -9.07
N PRO A 371 6.89 -32.54 -10.01
CA PRO A 371 7.41 -32.54 -11.37
C PRO A 371 8.56 -31.53 -11.49
N TYR A 372 9.77 -31.91 -11.11
CA TYR A 372 10.98 -31.23 -11.58
C TYR A 372 12.17 -32.19 -11.60
N GLY A 373 12.72 -32.44 -12.80
CA GLY A 373 14.06 -32.97 -12.98
C GLY A 373 14.14 -34.34 -13.65
N GLN A 374 14.31 -34.36 -14.97
CA GLN A 374 15.40 -35.11 -15.61
C GLN A 374 15.58 -34.60 -17.04
N GLY A 375 16.77 -34.06 -17.32
CA GLY A 375 17.32 -34.03 -18.67
C GLY A 375 18.05 -35.34 -18.95
N PHE A 376 17.99 -35.80 -20.19
CA PHE A 376 19.12 -36.17 -21.06
C PHE A 376 18.55 -36.65 -22.41
N GLY A 377 19.30 -36.39 -23.49
CA GLY A 377 18.81 -36.48 -24.86
C GLY A 377 18.86 -37.88 -25.50
N GLY A 378 18.63 -37.89 -26.82
CA GLY A 378 18.87 -39.05 -27.68
C GLY A 378 17.89 -39.15 -28.84
N PHE A 379 18.41 -38.80 -30.03
CA PHE A 379 17.86 -38.92 -31.39
C PHE A 379 16.92 -37.82 -31.91
#